data_AF-A0A2I0X6Q8-F1
#
_entry.id   AF-A0A2I0X6Q8-F1
#
_cell.length_a   1.000
_cell.length_b   1.000
_cell.length_c   1.000
_cell.angle_alpha   90.00
_cell.angle_beta   90.00
_cell.angle_gamma   90.00
#
_symmetry.space_group_name_H-M   'P 1'
#
loop_
_entity.id
_entity.type
_entity.pdbx_description
1 polymer ?
#
loop_
_entity_poly.entity_id
_entity_poly.type
_entity_poly.pdbx_seq_one_letter_code
_entity_poly.pdbx_strand_id
1 'polypeptide(L)'
;MVRFSVSQDGIWAMNKAIESHNHKLIRPDEKHLLRPSRSISDENASVLKSMSEVWIRTIDAFTYLFDEVGGVGNLWFTKRDAYNYIQKERRAKIETRDTNSLIKLFKEWTIDDNMFVWVVQTDEDDCLLNFFWLCDSVEEFERKWTESISEGNLQSHQWLNDLNKIREKWSTAFNKDCFNIGILSTQRSESTNHVCHGYSKPTSTINECFLGLENVMRT
;
A
#
# COMPACT_ATOMS: atom_id res chain seq x y z
N MET A 1 -23.56 -14.32 -23.27
CA MET A 1 -23.48 -15.42 -22.26
C MET A 1 -23.39 -16.75 -22.99
N VAL A 2 -22.41 -17.60 -22.67
CA VAL A 2 -22.28 -18.94 -23.25
C VAL A 2 -22.53 -19.99 -22.16
N ARG A 3 -23.33 -21.02 -22.46
CA ARG A 3 -23.56 -22.18 -21.59
C ARG A 3 -22.95 -23.42 -22.20
N PHE A 4 -22.18 -24.13 -21.38
CA PHE A 4 -21.61 -25.43 -21.71
C PHE A 4 -22.32 -26.53 -20.93
N SER A 5 -22.31 -27.74 -21.46
CA SER A 5 -22.56 -28.97 -20.71
C SER A 5 -21.44 -29.96 -20.92
N VAL A 6 -21.25 -30.83 -19.93
CA VAL A 6 -20.32 -31.95 -20.00
C VAL A 6 -21.11 -33.24 -20.13
N SER A 7 -20.77 -34.07 -21.12
CA SER A 7 -21.31 -35.43 -21.25
C SER A 7 -20.74 -36.36 -20.18
N GLN A 8 -21.36 -37.53 -19.99
CA GLN A 8 -20.82 -38.57 -19.10
C GLN A 8 -19.41 -39.04 -19.49
N ASP A 9 -19.04 -38.89 -20.78
CA ASP A 9 -17.72 -39.21 -21.32
C ASP A 9 -16.72 -38.05 -21.20
N GLY A 10 -17.08 -36.96 -20.52
CA GLY A 10 -16.21 -35.80 -20.30
C GLY A 10 -16.10 -34.84 -21.48
N ILE A 11 -16.94 -34.98 -22.51
CA ILE A 11 -16.93 -34.10 -23.68
C ILE A 11 -17.70 -32.82 -23.38
N TRP A 12 -17.06 -31.68 -23.58
CA TRP A 12 -17.68 -30.36 -23.45
C TRP A 12 -18.43 -29.99 -24.72
N ALA A 13 -19.73 -29.75 -24.61
CA ALA A 13 -20.58 -29.25 -25.70
C ALA A 13 -21.12 -27.85 -25.36
N MET A 14 -21.14 -26.96 -26.35
CA MET A 14 -21.77 -25.64 -26.23
C MET A 14 -23.27 -25.77 -26.48
N ASN A 15 -24.08 -25.48 -25.47
CA ASN A 15 -25.55 -25.62 -25.56
C ASN A 15 -26.27 -24.33 -25.95
N LYS A 16 -25.72 -23.18 -25.57
CA LYS A 16 -26.35 -21.89 -25.85
C LYS A 16 -25.30 -20.79 -25.92
N ALA A 17 -25.32 -20.01 -26.99
CA ALA A 17 -24.60 -18.76 -27.10
C ALA A 17 -25.60 -17.61 -27.26
N ILE A 18 -25.57 -16.65 -26.34
CA ILE A 18 -26.30 -15.38 -26.44
C ILE A 18 -25.26 -14.31 -26.79
N GLU A 19 -25.32 -13.85 -28.03
CA GLU A 19 -24.42 -12.82 -28.58
C GLU A 19 -24.91 -11.39 -28.34
N SER A 20 -26.19 -11.20 -27.97
CA SER A 20 -26.72 -9.88 -27.63
C SER A 20 -26.21 -9.40 -26.28
N HIS A 21 -25.66 -8.19 -26.22
CA HIS A 21 -25.22 -7.52 -25.00
C HIS A 21 -26.14 -6.34 -24.65
N ASN A 22 -26.27 -6.04 -23.36
CA ASN A 22 -26.99 -4.86 -22.85
C ASN A 22 -26.10 -3.60 -22.74
N HIS A 23 -24.87 -3.68 -23.26
CA HIS A 23 -23.91 -2.59 -23.34
C HIS A 23 -23.09 -2.74 -24.62
N LYS A 24 -22.38 -1.68 -25.03
CA LYS A 24 -21.41 -1.78 -26.14
C LYS A 24 -20.25 -2.67 -25.73
N LEU A 25 -19.77 -3.50 -26.67
CA LEU A 25 -18.55 -4.27 -26.47
C LEU A 25 -17.37 -3.32 -26.27
N ILE A 26 -16.44 -3.73 -25.41
CA ILE A 26 -15.23 -2.96 -25.16
C ILE A 26 -14.40 -2.88 -26.43
N ARG A 27 -13.74 -1.74 -26.67
CA ARG A 27 -12.90 -1.60 -27.85
C ARG A 27 -11.57 -2.35 -27.66
N PRO A 28 -10.89 -2.77 -28.75
CA PRO A 28 -9.61 -3.46 -28.65
C PRO A 28 -8.54 -2.68 -27.86
N ASP A 29 -8.51 -1.36 -28.00
CA ASP A 29 -7.61 -0.43 -27.29
C ASP A 29 -7.91 -0.33 -25.78
N GLU A 30 -9.14 -0.63 -25.37
CA GLU A 30 -9.59 -0.64 -23.97
C GLU A 30 -9.46 -2.01 -23.30
N LYS A 31 -8.97 -3.03 -24.02
CA LYS A 31 -8.84 -4.41 -23.52
C LYS A 31 -8.00 -4.49 -22.24
N HIS A 32 -7.00 -3.63 -22.09
CA HIS A 32 -6.14 -3.53 -20.91
C HIS A 32 -6.91 -3.17 -19.62
N LEU A 33 -8.15 -2.66 -19.72
CA LEU A 33 -9.01 -2.38 -18.57
C LEU A 33 -9.72 -3.65 -18.06
N LEU A 34 -9.88 -4.67 -18.91
CA LEU A 34 -10.49 -5.94 -18.53
C LEU A 34 -9.57 -6.72 -17.59
N ARG A 35 -10.06 -7.07 -16.40
CA ARG A 35 -9.30 -7.86 -15.42
C ARG A 35 -8.67 -9.14 -15.99
N PRO A 36 -9.34 -9.94 -16.84
CA PRO A 36 -8.73 -11.16 -17.41
C PRO A 36 -7.58 -10.88 -18.38
N SER A 37 -7.49 -9.66 -18.92
CA SER A 37 -6.40 -9.23 -19.80
C SER A 37 -5.30 -8.50 -19.05
N ARG A 38 -5.43 -8.32 -17.72
CA ARG A 38 -4.45 -7.62 -16.91
C ARG A 38 -3.44 -8.58 -16.30
N SER A 39 -2.17 -8.32 -16.55
CA SER A 39 -1.03 -9.04 -15.99
C SER A 39 0.18 -8.12 -15.89
N ILE A 40 0.83 -8.12 -14.74
CA ILE A 40 2.16 -7.51 -14.58
C ILE A 40 3.16 -8.57 -15.01
N SER A 41 3.92 -8.31 -16.07
CA SER A 41 5.01 -9.20 -16.49
C SER A 41 6.17 -9.17 -15.50
N ASP A 42 7.00 -10.21 -15.47
CA ASP A 42 8.12 -10.31 -14.53
C ASP A 42 9.14 -9.17 -14.71
N GLU A 43 9.32 -8.69 -15.94
CA GLU A 43 10.21 -7.55 -16.25
C GLU A 43 9.67 -6.26 -15.62
N ASN A 44 8.37 -5.98 -15.83
CA ASN A 44 7.71 -4.81 -15.27
C ASN A 44 7.64 -4.88 -13.73
N ALA A 45 7.40 -6.07 -13.18
CA ALA A 45 7.43 -6.32 -11.74
C ALA A 45 8.81 -6.02 -11.15
N SER A 46 9.88 -6.47 -11.80
CA SER A 46 11.27 -6.21 -11.40
C SER A 46 11.61 -4.71 -11.39
N VAL A 47 11.18 -3.97 -12.40
CA VAL A 47 11.36 -2.51 -12.46
C VAL A 47 10.59 -1.81 -11.34
N LEU A 48 9.31 -2.13 -11.17
CA LEU A 48 8.48 -1.57 -10.08
C LEU A 48 9.12 -1.82 -8.72
N LYS A 49 9.62 -3.05 -8.49
CA LYS A 49 10.29 -3.43 -7.25
C LYS A 49 11.57 -2.63 -7.04
N SER A 50 12.47 -2.62 -8.02
CA SER A 50 13.76 -1.91 -7.94
C SER A 50 13.56 -0.41 -7.69
N MET A 51 12.62 0.22 -8.40
CA MET A 51 12.30 1.64 -8.20
C MET A 51 11.72 1.91 -6.81
N SER A 52 10.86 1.02 -6.30
CA SER A 52 10.34 1.15 -4.92
C SER A 52 11.41 0.93 -3.85
N GLU A 53 12.51 0.25 -4.15
CA GLU A 53 13.62 0.03 -3.22
C GLU A 53 14.51 1.27 -3.10
N VAL A 54 14.58 2.10 -4.15
CA VAL A 54 15.24 3.41 -4.14
C VAL A 54 14.26 4.58 -3.93
N TRP A 55 13.12 4.31 -3.28
CA TRP A 55 12.15 5.32 -2.83
C TRP A 55 11.44 6.12 -3.92
N ILE A 56 11.50 5.67 -5.17
CA ILE A 56 10.71 6.27 -6.24
C ILE A 56 9.24 5.93 -6.00
N ARG A 57 8.36 6.95 -6.12
CA ARG A 57 6.93 6.74 -5.87
C ARG A 57 6.37 5.80 -6.92
N THR A 58 5.42 4.95 -6.52
CA THR A 58 4.79 3.99 -7.45
C THR A 58 4.14 4.66 -8.66
N ILE A 59 3.67 5.90 -8.51
CA ILE A 59 3.19 6.69 -9.65
C ILE A 59 4.31 7.03 -10.62
N ASP A 60 5.49 7.44 -10.14
CA ASP A 60 6.60 7.80 -11.01
C ASP A 60 7.18 6.56 -11.71
N ALA A 61 7.27 5.44 -10.98
CA ALA A 61 7.66 4.15 -11.54
C ALA A 61 6.66 3.64 -12.61
N PHE A 62 5.37 3.84 -12.35
CA PHE A 62 4.32 3.52 -13.32
C PHE A 62 4.40 4.42 -14.56
N THR A 63 4.60 5.73 -14.38
CA THR A 63 4.76 6.69 -15.48
C THR A 63 5.97 6.35 -16.34
N TYR A 64 7.11 6.01 -15.73
CA TYR A 64 8.29 5.53 -16.44
C TYR A 64 7.98 4.33 -17.33
N LEU A 65 7.34 3.29 -16.77
CA LEU A 65 6.97 2.10 -17.56
C LEU A 65 5.95 2.41 -18.65
N PHE A 66 5.00 3.29 -18.37
CA PHE A 66 4.03 3.77 -19.34
C PHE A 66 4.70 4.47 -20.54
N ASP A 67 5.69 5.33 -20.27
CA ASP A 67 6.43 6.05 -21.30
C ASP A 67 7.32 5.11 -22.12
N GLU A 68 8.02 4.18 -21.44
CA GLU A 68 8.88 3.16 -22.07
C GLU A 68 8.13 2.28 -23.07
N VAL A 69 6.90 1.86 -22.74
CA VAL A 69 6.10 1.01 -23.64
C VAL A 69 5.29 1.81 -24.67
N GLY A 70 5.40 3.14 -24.68
CA GLY A 70 4.68 4.00 -25.62
C GLY A 70 3.17 4.09 -25.38
N GLY A 71 2.72 3.94 -24.14
CA GLY A 71 1.34 4.20 -23.72
C GLY A 71 0.57 3.01 -23.12
N VAL A 72 -0.62 3.30 -22.58
CA VAL A 72 -1.44 2.34 -21.79
C VAL A 72 -1.89 1.12 -22.58
N GLY A 73 -2.02 1.20 -23.90
CA GLY A 73 -2.41 0.07 -24.74
C GLY A 73 -1.37 -1.05 -24.76
N ASN A 74 -0.10 -0.72 -24.49
CA ASN A 74 1.02 -1.66 -24.44
C ASN A 74 1.36 -2.07 -23.00
N LEU A 75 0.79 -1.38 -22.01
CA LEU A 75 0.94 -1.70 -20.60
C LEU A 75 -0.23 -2.59 -20.17
N TRP A 76 0.03 -3.89 -19.98
CA TRP A 76 -0.98 -4.88 -19.62
C TRP A 76 -1.45 -4.79 -18.15
N PHE A 77 -1.22 -3.68 -17.47
CA PHE A 77 -1.67 -3.47 -16.09
C PHE A 77 -1.96 -1.98 -15.84
N THR A 78 -2.84 -1.70 -14.88
CA THR A 78 -3.22 -0.34 -14.52
C THR A 78 -2.34 0.21 -13.40
N LYS A 79 -2.41 1.53 -13.19
CA LYS A 79 -1.82 2.19 -12.00
C LYS A 79 -2.23 1.47 -10.71
N ARG A 80 -3.50 1.09 -10.59
CA ARG A 80 -4.02 0.37 -9.40
C ARG A 80 -3.34 -0.97 -9.22
N ASP A 81 -3.09 -1.71 -10.29
CA ASP A 81 -2.40 -3.00 -10.22
C ASP A 81 -0.94 -2.81 -9.76
N ALA A 82 -0.25 -1.76 -10.22
CA ALA A 82 1.10 -1.42 -9.75
C ALA A 82 1.15 -1.10 -8.25
N TYR A 83 0.18 -0.32 -7.75
CA TYR A 83 0.04 -0.08 -6.31
C TYR A 83 -0.20 -1.38 -5.54
N ASN A 84 -1.15 -2.20 -6.00
CA ASN A 84 -1.46 -3.47 -5.34
C ASN A 84 -0.24 -4.41 -5.30
N TYR A 85 0.55 -4.48 -6.37
CA TYR A 85 1.78 -5.24 -6.44
C TYR A 85 2.82 -4.75 -5.42
N ILE A 86 3.12 -3.45 -5.41
CA ILE A 86 4.08 -2.87 -4.46
C ILE A 86 3.61 -3.05 -3.02
N GLN A 87 2.31 -2.93 -2.75
CA GLN A 87 1.75 -3.18 -1.43
C GLN A 87 1.87 -4.65 -1.02
N LYS A 88 1.69 -5.60 -1.96
CA LYS A 88 1.96 -7.02 -1.72
C LYS A 88 3.44 -7.26 -1.39
N GLU A 89 4.37 -6.71 -2.17
CA GLU A 89 5.81 -6.83 -1.90
C GLU A 89 6.20 -6.23 -0.55
N ARG A 90 5.58 -5.10 -0.16
CA ARG A 90 5.80 -4.47 1.15
C ARG A 90 5.28 -5.34 2.28
N ARG A 91 4.08 -5.92 2.15
CA ARG A 91 3.52 -6.84 3.14
C ARG A 91 4.36 -8.10 3.30
N ALA A 92 4.80 -8.71 2.19
CA ALA A 92 5.63 -9.91 2.23
C ALA A 92 6.96 -9.71 2.98
N LYS A 93 7.55 -8.50 2.94
CA LYS A 93 8.75 -8.16 3.73
C LYS A 93 8.49 -8.08 5.24
N ILE A 94 7.24 -7.92 5.64
CA ILE A 94 6.81 -7.72 7.02
C ILE A 94 6.20 -9.00 7.62
N GLU A 95 5.53 -9.80 6.78
CA GLU A 95 4.63 -10.90 7.18
C GLU A 95 5.33 -12.15 7.72
N THR A 96 6.65 -12.33 7.53
CA THR A 96 7.21 -13.68 7.65
C THR A 96 7.78 -14.10 9.00
N ARG A 97 7.92 -13.28 10.08
CA ARG A 97 8.38 -13.89 11.36
C ARG A 97 8.29 -13.18 12.71
N ASP A 98 8.09 -11.87 12.85
CA ASP A 98 8.30 -11.22 14.17
C ASP A 98 7.34 -10.04 14.51
N THR A 99 6.15 -9.99 13.89
CA THR A 99 5.14 -8.95 14.17
C THR A 99 4.82 -8.83 15.65
N ASN A 100 4.58 -9.97 16.30
CA ASN A 100 4.25 -10.04 17.73
C ASN A 100 5.42 -9.65 18.61
N SER A 101 6.66 -9.96 18.18
CA SER A 101 7.87 -9.55 18.88
C SER A 101 8.08 -8.04 18.79
N LEU A 102 7.81 -7.42 17.63
CA LEU A 102 7.84 -5.96 17.47
C LEU A 102 6.76 -5.27 18.33
N ILE A 103 5.52 -5.75 18.26
CA ILE A 103 4.41 -5.23 19.07
C ILE A 103 4.73 -5.37 20.56
N LYS A 104 5.29 -6.50 20.98
CA LYS A 104 5.69 -6.74 22.37
C LYS A 104 6.81 -5.78 22.80
N LEU A 105 7.85 -5.64 21.99
CA LEU A 105 8.98 -4.73 22.24
C LEU A 105 8.50 -3.28 22.39
N PHE A 106 7.64 -2.81 21.50
CA PHE A 106 7.11 -1.44 21.54
C PHE A 106 6.14 -1.22 22.70
N LYS A 107 5.37 -2.25 23.10
CA LYS A 107 4.57 -2.22 24.34
C LYS A 107 5.46 -2.10 25.57
N GLU A 108 6.56 -2.85 25.64
CA GLU A 108 7.53 -2.76 26.74
C GLU A 108 8.15 -1.35 26.81
N TRP A 109 8.47 -0.74 25.68
CA TRP A 109 9.01 0.64 25.65
C TRP A 109 7.98 1.71 26.01
N THR A 110 6.70 1.47 25.73
CA THR A 110 5.62 2.40 26.14
C THR A 110 5.45 2.45 27.66
N ILE A 111 5.83 1.37 28.37
CA ILE A 111 5.79 1.32 29.83
C ILE A 111 6.89 2.21 30.44
N ASP A 112 8.03 2.33 29.76
CA ASP A 112 9.19 3.10 30.22
C ASP A 112 9.09 4.59 29.85
N ASP A 113 8.54 4.91 28.68
CA ASP A 113 8.35 6.30 28.21
C ASP A 113 6.90 6.58 27.84
N ASN A 114 6.22 7.37 28.68
CA ASN A 114 4.82 7.76 28.49
C ASN A 114 4.60 8.74 27.31
N MET A 115 5.67 9.29 26.73
CA MET A 115 5.66 10.09 25.49
C MET A 115 5.92 9.23 24.24
N PHE A 116 6.11 7.91 24.39
CA PHE A 116 6.31 6.99 23.29
C PHE A 116 4.99 6.70 22.56
N VAL A 117 4.75 7.41 21.46
CA VAL A 117 3.53 7.24 20.67
C VAL A 117 3.81 6.43 19.41
N TRP A 118 3.06 5.34 19.23
CA TRP A 118 3.15 4.48 18.06
C TRP A 118 1.77 3.94 17.70
N VAL A 119 1.59 3.59 16.43
CA VAL A 119 0.33 3.05 15.90
C VAL A 119 0.65 1.78 15.13
N VAL A 120 -0.09 0.72 15.43
CA VAL A 120 -0.02 -0.55 14.72
C VAL A 120 -1.39 -0.97 14.24
N GLN A 121 -1.46 -1.51 13.04
CA GLN A 121 -2.63 -2.15 12.48
C GLN A 121 -2.27 -3.57 12.07
N THR A 122 -3.07 -4.54 12.50
CA THR A 122 -2.98 -5.94 12.10
C THR A 122 -4.23 -6.36 11.31
N ASP A 123 -4.14 -7.47 10.57
CA ASP A 123 -5.30 -8.11 9.95
C ASP A 123 -5.95 -9.16 10.88
N GLU A 124 -6.91 -9.91 10.36
CA GLU A 124 -7.65 -10.95 11.08
C GLU A 124 -6.75 -12.10 11.57
N ASP A 125 -5.56 -12.25 10.98
CA ASP A 125 -4.58 -13.31 11.29
C ASP A 125 -3.37 -12.77 12.10
N ASP A 126 -3.50 -11.58 12.72
CA ASP A 126 -2.45 -10.88 13.48
C ASP A 126 -1.18 -10.52 12.66
N CYS A 127 -1.28 -10.51 11.33
CA CYS A 127 -0.20 -10.06 10.47
C CYS A 127 -0.14 -8.53 10.43
N LEU A 128 1.07 -7.94 10.44
CA LEU A 128 1.26 -6.49 10.44
C LEU A 128 0.80 -5.90 9.10
N LEU A 129 -0.20 -5.03 9.14
CA LEU A 129 -0.65 -4.27 7.97
C LEU A 129 0.08 -2.93 7.88
N ASN A 130 0.04 -2.17 8.95
CA ASN A 130 0.66 -0.84 9.03
C ASN A 130 1.33 -0.67 10.40
N PHE A 131 2.44 0.06 10.41
CA PHE A 131 3.19 0.36 11.63
C PHE A 131 3.77 1.76 11.52
N PHE A 132 3.63 2.55 12.58
CA PHE A 132 4.14 3.90 12.65
C PHE A 132 4.68 4.24 14.03
N TRP A 133 5.83 4.90 14.07
CA TRP A 133 6.41 5.51 15.27
C TRP A 133 6.44 7.03 15.11
N LEU A 134 5.79 7.73 16.04
CA LEU A 134 5.81 9.18 16.15
C LEU A 134 7.09 9.61 16.90
N CYS A 135 7.95 10.35 16.21
CA CYS A 135 9.21 10.84 16.72
C CYS A 135 9.56 12.16 16.03
N ASP A 136 9.92 13.17 16.82
CA ASP A 136 10.03 14.55 16.34
C ASP A 136 11.38 14.83 15.67
N SER A 137 12.40 14.00 15.93
CA SER A 137 13.74 14.19 15.39
C SER A 137 14.45 12.87 15.07
N VAL A 138 15.31 12.90 14.06
CA VAL A 138 16.19 11.78 13.70
C VAL A 138 17.14 11.43 14.86
N GLU A 139 17.63 12.44 15.57
CA GLU A 139 18.53 12.26 16.72
C GLU A 139 17.83 11.50 17.85
N GLU A 140 16.60 11.87 18.18
CA GLU A 140 15.80 11.16 19.18
C GLU A 140 15.51 9.72 18.74
N PHE A 141 15.16 9.52 17.47
CA PHE A 141 14.91 8.19 16.93
C PHE A 141 16.14 7.29 17.06
N GLU A 142 17.29 7.72 16.54
CA GLU A 142 18.50 6.89 16.49
C GLU A 142 19.01 6.60 17.91
N ARG A 143 18.89 7.58 18.82
CA ARG A 143 19.22 7.41 20.24
C ARG A 143 18.33 6.34 20.89
N LYS A 144 17.01 6.53 20.84
CA LYS A 144 16.04 5.61 21.46
C LYS A 144 16.14 4.21 20.85
N TRP A 145 16.23 4.13 19.51
CA TRP A 145 16.40 2.86 18.83
C TRP A 145 17.67 2.14 19.28
N THR A 146 18.82 2.82 19.31
CA THR A 146 20.10 2.20 19.70
C THR A 146 20.10 1.73 21.16
N GLU A 147 19.59 2.58 22.07
CA GLU A 147 19.43 2.26 23.50
C GLU A 147 18.62 0.98 23.65
N SER A 148 17.44 0.93 23.03
CA SER A 148 16.55 -0.20 23.22
C SER A 148 17.00 -1.49 22.52
N ILE A 149 17.69 -1.43 21.38
CA ILE A 149 18.31 -2.63 20.78
C ILE A 149 19.45 -3.15 21.67
N SER A 150 20.19 -2.26 22.35
CA SER A 150 21.28 -2.64 23.26
C SER A 150 20.75 -3.31 24.54
N GLU A 151 19.71 -2.76 25.16
CA GLU A 151 19.09 -3.32 26.37
C GLU A 151 18.45 -4.68 26.12
N GLY A 152 17.81 -4.84 24.96
CA GLY A 152 17.21 -6.11 24.57
C GLY A 152 18.19 -7.18 24.07
N ASN A 153 19.50 -6.87 23.95
CA ASN A 153 20.48 -7.71 23.24
C ASN A 153 20.06 -8.11 21.81
N LEU A 154 19.36 -7.22 21.10
CA LEU A 154 18.71 -7.52 19.82
C LEU A 154 19.56 -7.16 18.59
N GLN A 155 20.84 -6.86 18.77
CA GLN A 155 21.76 -6.40 17.71
C GLN A 155 21.91 -7.43 16.57
N SER A 156 21.79 -8.72 16.88
CA SER A 156 21.88 -9.82 15.90
C SER A 156 20.55 -10.16 15.22
N HIS A 157 19.43 -9.52 15.61
CA HIS A 157 18.13 -9.79 14.99
C HIS A 157 18.08 -9.18 13.59
N GLN A 158 18.28 -10.05 12.59
CA GLN A 158 18.22 -9.71 11.16
C GLN A 158 16.93 -8.94 10.81
N TRP A 159 15.80 -9.34 11.39
CA TRP A 159 14.51 -8.69 11.24
C TRP A 159 14.51 -7.20 11.67
N LEU A 160 15.03 -6.88 12.86
CA LEU A 160 15.08 -5.49 13.34
C LEU A 160 16.05 -4.65 12.52
N ASN A 161 17.15 -5.26 12.09
CA ASN A 161 18.09 -4.63 11.18
C ASN A 161 17.42 -4.31 9.83
N ASP A 162 16.62 -5.22 9.28
CA ASP A 162 15.89 -5.00 8.04
C ASP A 162 14.73 -4.00 8.20
N LEU A 163 14.07 -3.98 9.37
CA LEU A 163 13.06 -2.98 9.73
C LEU A 163 13.67 -1.57 9.82
N ASN A 164 14.86 -1.44 10.42
CA ASN A 164 15.56 -0.16 10.55
C ASN A 164 16.06 0.37 9.20
N LYS A 165 16.43 -0.51 8.25
CA LYS A 165 16.78 -0.12 6.87
C LYS A 165 15.64 0.58 6.16
N ILE A 166 14.39 0.30 6.52
CA ILE A 166 13.20 0.92 5.94
C ILE A 166 12.54 1.96 6.87
N ARG A 167 13.26 2.50 7.87
CA ARG A 167 12.72 3.43 8.89
C ARG A 167 12.00 4.65 8.33
N GLU A 168 12.37 5.11 7.15
CA GLU A 168 11.70 6.23 6.48
C GLU A 168 10.26 5.90 6.03
N LYS A 169 9.86 4.61 6.00
CA LYS A 169 8.47 4.17 5.68
C LYS A 169 7.52 4.28 6.85
N TRP A 170 8.02 4.23 8.07
CA TRP A 170 7.20 4.02 9.27
C TRP A 170 7.54 4.98 10.41
N SER A 171 8.68 5.66 10.40
CA SER A 171 9.03 6.68 11.38
C SER A 171 8.79 8.08 10.84
N THR A 172 8.08 8.90 11.60
CA THR A 172 7.81 10.31 11.26
C THR A 172 9.06 11.19 11.33
N ALA A 173 10.08 10.80 12.11
CA ALA A 173 11.34 11.53 12.23
C ALA A 173 12.06 11.72 10.89
N PHE A 174 11.86 10.78 9.96
CA PHE A 174 12.48 10.78 8.63
C PHE A 174 11.50 11.20 7.53
N ASN A 175 10.25 11.50 7.87
CA ASN A 175 9.19 11.83 6.92
C ASN A 175 8.83 13.33 6.95
N LYS A 176 9.86 14.19 7.00
CA LYS A 176 9.71 15.65 7.17
C LYS A 176 9.10 16.37 5.96
N ASP A 177 9.07 15.72 4.79
CA ASP A 177 8.55 16.31 3.55
C ASP A 177 7.08 15.91 3.24
N CYS A 178 6.44 15.08 4.07
CA CYS A 178 5.02 14.75 3.91
C CYS A 178 4.18 15.35 5.05
N PHE A 179 3.52 16.49 4.78
CA PHE A 179 2.50 17.04 5.66
C PHE A 179 1.23 16.16 5.62
N ASN A 180 1.15 15.16 6.50
CA ASN A 180 0.04 14.21 6.48
C ASN A 180 -1.12 14.56 7.44
N ILE A 181 -1.07 15.58 8.30
CA ILE A 181 -2.19 15.96 9.23
C ILE A 181 -2.79 14.74 9.98
N GLY A 182 -2.00 13.68 10.24
CA GLY A 182 -2.53 12.40 10.76
C GLY A 182 -3.42 11.59 9.79
N ILE A 183 -3.72 12.10 8.59
CA ILE A 183 -4.41 11.43 7.50
C ILE A 183 -3.37 10.80 6.57
N LEU A 184 -3.17 9.50 6.73
CA LEU A 184 -2.17 8.75 5.99
C LEU A 184 -2.69 8.36 4.59
N SER A 185 -1.80 8.38 3.59
CA SER A 185 -2.07 7.86 2.23
C SER A 185 -2.54 6.40 2.21
N THR A 186 -2.36 5.66 3.30
CA THR A 186 -2.79 4.25 3.48
C THR A 186 -4.29 4.11 3.75
N GLN A 187 -4.99 5.18 4.14
CA GLN A 187 -6.45 5.21 4.27
C GLN A 187 -7.18 5.50 2.94
N ARG A 188 -6.48 5.48 1.80
CA ARG A 188 -7.10 5.66 0.47
C ARG A 188 -7.86 4.41 0.01
N SER A 189 -8.91 4.03 0.74
CA SER A 189 -10.09 3.49 0.09
C SER A 189 -10.74 4.62 -0.73
N GLU A 190 -11.44 4.27 -1.82
CA GLU A 190 -12.25 5.24 -2.57
C GLU A 190 -13.26 5.97 -1.68
N SER A 191 -13.67 5.39 -0.55
CA SER A 191 -14.59 6.03 0.39
C SER A 191 -13.97 7.24 1.08
N THR A 192 -12.72 7.17 1.54
CA THR A 192 -12.05 8.31 2.18
C THR A 192 -11.79 9.43 1.18
N ASN A 193 -11.36 9.11 -0.05
CA ASN A 193 -11.21 10.12 -1.11
C ASN A 193 -12.57 10.75 -1.48
N HIS A 194 -13.65 9.96 -1.57
CA HIS A 194 -14.99 10.47 -1.85
C HIS A 194 -15.49 11.44 -0.77
N VAL A 195 -15.25 11.10 0.51
CA VAL A 195 -15.59 11.98 1.65
C VAL A 195 -14.75 13.27 1.61
N CYS A 196 -13.44 13.15 1.39
CA CYS A 196 -12.54 14.31 1.34
C CYS A 196 -12.77 15.24 0.14
N HIS A 197 -13.23 14.73 -1.02
CA HIS A 197 -13.58 15.56 -2.18
C HIS A 197 -14.69 16.59 -1.88
N GLY A 198 -15.55 16.33 -0.88
CA GLY A 198 -16.58 17.27 -0.45
C GLY A 198 -16.02 18.51 0.26
N TYR A 199 -14.91 18.36 0.98
CA TYR A 199 -14.37 19.37 1.90
C TYR A 199 -13.10 20.06 1.38
N SER A 200 -12.32 19.38 0.53
CA SER A 200 -11.09 19.91 -0.06
C SER A 200 -11.29 20.19 -1.54
N LYS A 201 -11.81 21.39 -1.84
CA LYS A 201 -11.88 21.92 -3.21
C LYS A 201 -10.61 22.72 -3.50
N PRO A 202 -10.20 22.87 -4.77
CA PRO A 202 -9.03 23.70 -5.13
C PRO A 202 -9.13 25.16 -4.67
N THR A 203 -10.34 25.62 -4.35
CA THR A 203 -10.65 26.98 -3.88
C THR A 203 -10.76 27.08 -2.36
N SER A 204 -10.68 25.97 -1.62
CA SER A 204 -10.83 25.96 -0.17
C SER A 204 -9.57 26.49 0.51
N THR A 205 -9.75 27.25 1.59
CA THR A 205 -8.65 27.64 2.47
C THR A 205 -8.21 26.47 3.37
N ILE A 206 -6.98 26.52 3.88
CA ILE A 206 -6.44 25.48 4.76
C ILE A 206 -7.31 25.25 6.00
N ASN A 207 -7.92 26.32 6.54
CA ASN A 207 -8.79 26.24 7.72
C ASN A 207 -10.11 25.52 7.40
N GLU A 208 -10.69 25.74 6.22
CA GLU A 208 -11.91 25.05 5.77
C GLU A 208 -11.66 23.56 5.55
N CYS A 209 -10.50 23.21 5.00
CA CYS A 209 -10.06 21.82 4.90
C CYS A 209 -9.90 21.20 6.29
N PHE A 210 -9.28 21.90 7.24
CA PHE A 210 -9.05 21.40 8.60
C PHE A 210 -10.37 21.13 9.35
N LEU A 211 -11.30 22.09 9.36
CA LEU A 211 -12.60 21.94 10.00
C LEU A 211 -13.47 20.86 9.34
N GLY A 212 -13.39 20.72 8.02
CA GLY A 212 -14.08 19.65 7.30
C GLY A 212 -13.57 18.27 7.68
N LEU A 213 -12.26 18.12 7.85
CA LEU A 213 -11.63 16.86 8.26
C LEU A 213 -11.88 16.53 9.74
N GLU A 214 -11.85 17.53 10.63
CA GLU A 214 -12.16 17.34 12.06
C GLU A 214 -13.59 16.82 12.27
N ASN A 215 -14.56 17.32 11.50
CA ASN A 215 -15.95 16.85 11.55
C ASN A 215 -16.10 15.39 11.06
N VAL A 216 -15.33 14.99 10.06
CA VAL A 216 -15.34 13.60 9.53
C VAL A 216 -14.70 12.62 10.52
N MET A 217 -13.69 13.05 11.27
CA MET A 217 -13.02 12.21 12.27
C MET A 217 -13.81 12.05 13.57
N ARG A 218 -14.83 12.90 13.81
CA ARG A 218 -15.70 12.84 15.00
C ARG A 218 -16.98 12.01 14.82
N THR A 219 -17.26 11.52 13.62
CA THR A 219 -18.38 10.60 13.31
C THR A 219 -17.90 9.16 13.28
#